data_AF-A0A812UCQ5-F1
#
_entry.id   AF-A0A812UCQ5-F1
#
_cell.length_a   1.000
_cell.length_b   1.000
_cell.length_c   1.000
_cell.angle_alpha   90.00
_cell.angle_beta   90.00
_cell.angle_gamma   90.00
#
_symmetry.space_group_name_H-M   'P 1'
#
loop_
_entity.id
_entity.type
_entity.pdbx_description
1 polymer ?
#
loop_
_entity_poly.entity_id
_entity_poly.type
_entity_poly.pdbx_seq_one_letter_code
_entity_poly.pdbx_strand_id
1 'polypeptide(L)'
;MSLALPARLAAMAATMAALLALASAAAAGCHESGCEPYEQAALLQVTGKSSASHASRASLWPFPGLARREGGTVEQSRLEGVHKVHADIEKLALQQLAELEARNLSDYNLSRDDFGLTNTTLSLLNTVLTEMGSLLTEINASHIADEQLLLDLAEGFVQCNVDLSVRQAMSQNLSSIVNDSSNAHDTCRSTEQTLAAENASAWAAYHGYGSQSQPGSESLPQDVVDCIQNFLNGYSPQTDAHLQSMIDCAATIQSWTASFTQNMTGLRDAYFASLYALNNHSEDCRVNQSTLESHFCEYHQQLTDSCAATDSCFANVNETWHELLDSVAASSARREASYIAASKVICYIQVLQSNLTHPAVQACQDLVVDTSGIAVSEPTPAGKGACDTSPVAEFPCEESWVQAEYESKTWYTQSPQILPDTCISCAARTSTTTTAAPVALLAGVGQTHTTLCALDDGVASKLKCVGRNDDGEVGDPDSVGHVDLGPGRVATSVEGGRGFHFCALDDVGEMKCWGKNTQAQLGLGDLNSKGDGTGEG
;
A
#
# COMPACT_ATOMS: atom_id res chain seq x y z
N MET A 1 -67.97 -37.49 15.52
CA MET A 1 -66.89 -38.09 14.72
C MET A 1 -67.18 -38.03 13.23
N SER A 2 -66.82 -36.90 12.63
CA SER A 2 -66.91 -36.70 11.18
C SER A 2 -65.91 -37.61 10.44
N LEU A 3 -66.35 -38.23 9.33
CA LEU A 3 -65.53 -38.96 8.36
C LEU A 3 -64.32 -38.16 7.81
N ALA A 4 -64.20 -36.87 8.13
CA ALA A 4 -63.13 -35.97 7.68
C ALA A 4 -61.90 -35.89 8.60
N LEU A 5 -61.92 -36.48 9.82
CA LEU A 5 -60.82 -36.34 10.79
C LEU A 5 -59.48 -36.92 10.32
N PRO A 6 -59.41 -38.15 9.77
CA PRO A 6 -58.15 -38.72 9.27
C PRO A 6 -57.59 -37.94 8.08
N ALA A 7 -58.46 -37.39 7.22
CA ALA A 7 -58.06 -36.60 6.07
C ALA A 7 -57.42 -35.26 6.47
N ARG A 8 -57.93 -34.60 7.53
CA ARG A 8 -57.36 -33.36 8.06
C ARG A 8 -55.98 -33.60 8.69
N LEU A 9 -55.83 -34.66 9.48
CA LEU A 9 -54.55 -35.01 10.09
C LEU A 9 -53.50 -35.46 9.06
N ALA A 10 -53.93 -36.17 8.01
CA ALA A 10 -53.06 -36.50 6.88
C ALA A 10 -52.58 -35.23 6.15
N ALA A 11 -53.44 -34.22 5.98
CA ALA A 11 -53.06 -32.95 5.40
C ALA A 11 -52.06 -32.17 6.27
N MET A 12 -52.22 -32.17 7.60
CA MET A 12 -51.26 -31.54 8.53
C MET A 12 -49.90 -32.24 8.49
N ALA A 13 -49.87 -33.58 8.54
CA ALA A 13 -48.64 -34.36 8.45
C ALA A 13 -47.93 -34.14 7.10
N ALA A 14 -48.67 -34.13 5.98
CA ALA A 14 -48.11 -33.84 4.66
C ALA A 14 -47.58 -32.41 4.54
N THR A 15 -48.25 -31.43 5.17
CA THR A 15 -47.77 -30.03 5.22
C THR A 15 -46.43 -29.96 5.96
N MET A 16 -46.30 -30.65 7.10
CA MET A 16 -45.04 -30.66 7.84
C MET A 16 -43.90 -31.38 7.13
N ALA A 17 -44.17 -32.56 6.56
CA ALA A 17 -43.18 -33.28 5.77
C ALA A 17 -42.69 -32.44 4.58
N ALA A 18 -43.56 -31.69 3.92
CA ALA A 18 -43.17 -30.78 2.84
C ALA A 18 -42.29 -29.62 3.32
N LEU A 19 -42.54 -29.08 4.52
CA LEU A 19 -41.75 -27.97 5.09
C LEU A 19 -40.35 -28.42 5.54
N LEU A 20 -40.23 -29.63 6.09
CA LEU A 20 -38.95 -30.23 6.47
C LEU A 20 -38.15 -30.69 5.24
N ALA A 21 -38.84 -31.13 4.18
CA ALA A 21 -38.22 -31.37 2.88
C ALA A 21 -37.65 -30.08 2.26
N LEU A 22 -38.32 -28.94 2.42
CA LEU A 22 -37.80 -27.64 1.99
C LEU A 22 -36.58 -27.20 2.81
N ALA A 23 -36.55 -27.49 4.11
CA ALA A 23 -35.42 -27.20 4.99
C ALA A 23 -34.18 -28.03 4.67
N SER A 24 -34.36 -29.34 4.44
CA SER A 24 -33.28 -30.26 4.04
C SER A 24 -32.74 -29.97 2.64
N ALA A 25 -33.58 -29.53 1.70
CA ALA A 25 -33.15 -29.06 0.38
C ALA A 25 -32.35 -27.74 0.47
N ALA A 26 -32.74 -26.81 1.35
CA ALA A 26 -31.99 -25.59 1.60
C ALA A 26 -30.63 -25.85 2.28
N ALA A 27 -30.57 -26.81 3.22
CA ALA A 27 -29.32 -27.26 3.83
C ALA A 27 -28.41 -28.01 2.83
N ALA A 28 -28.99 -28.76 1.89
CA ALA A 28 -28.24 -29.41 0.79
C ALA A 28 -27.75 -28.40 -0.27
N GLY A 29 -28.45 -27.28 -0.47
CA GLY A 29 -28.00 -26.17 -1.33
C GLY A 29 -26.72 -25.48 -0.85
N CYS A 30 -26.40 -25.57 0.45
CA CYS A 30 -25.10 -25.15 0.99
C CYS A 30 -23.95 -26.10 0.58
N HIS A 31 -24.25 -27.30 0.08
CA HIS A 31 -23.27 -28.33 -0.25
C HIS A 31 -22.79 -28.30 -1.72
N GLU A 32 -23.55 -27.69 -2.65
CA GLU A 32 -23.17 -27.64 -4.08
C GLU A 32 -22.61 -26.28 -4.53
N SER A 33 -22.69 -25.23 -3.69
CA SER A 33 -21.89 -24.01 -3.87
C SER A 33 -21.83 -23.18 -2.57
N GLY A 34 -20.82 -23.43 -1.72
CA GLY A 34 -20.30 -22.38 -0.84
C GLY A 34 -20.35 -22.54 0.68
N CYS A 35 -20.43 -23.75 1.25
CA CYS A 35 -20.08 -23.98 2.66
C CYS A 35 -19.24 -25.25 2.82
N GLU A 36 -17.91 -25.16 2.62
CA GLU A 36 -16.95 -26.12 3.19
C GLU A 36 -16.06 -25.41 4.24
N PRO A 37 -15.71 -26.09 5.35
CA PRO A 37 -14.64 -25.65 6.23
C PRO A 37 -13.29 -25.95 5.55
N TYR A 38 -12.59 -24.92 5.07
CA TYR A 38 -11.29 -25.09 4.42
C TYR A 38 -10.14 -25.15 5.44
N GLU A 39 -9.72 -26.37 5.79
CA GLU A 39 -8.30 -26.67 5.87
C GLU A 39 -7.73 -26.72 4.43
N GLN A 40 -6.52 -26.18 4.25
CA GLN A 40 -5.68 -26.18 3.03
C GLN A 40 -5.90 -25.05 2.01
N ALA A 41 -5.15 -23.96 2.20
CA ALA A 41 -4.52 -23.20 1.11
C ALA A 41 -3.28 -22.44 1.61
N ALA A 42 -2.26 -23.17 2.03
CA ALA A 42 -0.89 -22.66 1.99
C ALA A 42 -0.30 -23.01 0.62
N LEU A 43 0.35 -22.02 -0.01
CA LEU A 43 1.09 -22.09 -1.28
C LEU A 43 0.21 -22.07 -2.55
N LEU A 44 0.07 -20.89 -3.18
CA LEU A 44 0.65 -20.64 -4.51
C LEU A 44 0.39 -19.19 -5.02
N GLN A 45 1.42 -18.67 -5.68
CA GLN A 45 1.44 -17.66 -6.76
C GLN A 45 1.70 -16.17 -6.46
N VAL A 46 3.00 -15.88 -6.46
CA VAL A 46 3.59 -14.95 -7.45
C VAL A 46 3.15 -15.36 -8.87
N THR A 47 2.54 -14.43 -9.61
CA THR A 47 2.67 -14.13 -11.06
C THR A 47 1.35 -13.57 -11.61
N GLY A 48 1.46 -12.49 -12.39
CA GLY A 48 0.33 -11.64 -12.75
C GLY A 48 -0.41 -11.95 -14.06
N LYS A 49 -1.36 -11.03 -14.32
CA LYS A 49 -2.17 -10.75 -15.53
C LYS A 49 -3.37 -11.67 -15.83
N SER A 50 -4.59 -11.11 -15.82
CA SER A 50 -5.27 -10.65 -17.05
C SER A 50 -6.71 -10.11 -16.84
N SER A 51 -7.03 -9.08 -17.63
CA SER A 51 -8.31 -8.63 -18.23
C SER A 51 -9.61 -8.49 -17.43
N ALA A 52 -10.14 -7.26 -17.44
CA ALA A 52 -11.45 -6.85 -16.96
C ALA A 52 -12.59 -7.12 -17.97
N SER A 53 -13.76 -7.53 -17.48
CA SER A 53 -15.01 -6.76 -17.62
C SER A 53 -16.16 -7.46 -16.86
N HIS A 54 -16.92 -6.70 -16.07
CA HIS A 54 -18.11 -7.11 -15.28
C HIS A 54 -17.91 -7.93 -13.99
N ALA A 55 -16.98 -7.52 -13.11
CA ALA A 55 -17.04 -7.88 -11.69
C ALA A 55 -16.68 -6.67 -10.83
N SER A 56 -17.68 -5.85 -10.51
CA SER A 56 -17.55 -4.77 -9.54
C SER A 56 -17.44 -5.38 -8.14
N ARG A 57 -16.37 -5.04 -7.40
CA ARG A 57 -16.18 -5.27 -5.96
C ARG A 57 -16.08 -6.74 -5.50
N ALA A 58 -14.97 -7.38 -5.82
CA ALA A 58 -14.46 -8.53 -5.04
C ALA A 58 -12.93 -8.40 -4.99
N SER A 59 -12.42 -7.69 -3.99
CA SER A 59 -10.99 -7.44 -3.81
C SER A 59 -10.58 -7.85 -2.40
N LEU A 60 -9.94 -9.02 -2.32
CA LEU A 60 -8.93 -9.36 -1.30
C LEU A 60 -9.36 -9.27 0.18
N TRP A 61 -10.45 -9.94 0.54
CA TRP A 61 -10.74 -10.35 1.92
C TRP A 61 -11.05 -11.84 1.96
N PRO A 62 -10.71 -12.58 3.04
CA PRO A 62 -10.89 -14.03 3.13
C PRO A 62 -12.37 -14.47 3.21
N PHE A 63 -13.33 -13.54 3.11
CA PHE A 63 -14.75 -13.84 3.07
C PHE A 63 -15.33 -13.52 1.68
N PRO A 64 -15.02 -14.31 0.63
CA PRO A 64 -15.70 -14.19 -0.64
C PRO A 64 -17.16 -14.63 -0.46
N GLY A 65 -18.07 -13.67 -0.44
CA GLY A 65 -19.49 -13.91 -0.60
C GLY A 65 -20.18 -14.46 0.64
N LEU A 66 -20.59 -13.56 1.54
CA LEU A 66 -21.90 -13.74 2.17
C LEU A 66 -22.94 -13.61 1.05
N ALA A 67 -23.21 -14.72 0.37
CA ALA A 67 -24.37 -14.83 -0.49
C ALA A 67 -25.57 -14.43 0.36
N ARG A 68 -26.24 -13.35 -0.06
CA ARG A 68 -27.51 -12.88 0.50
C ARG A 68 -28.37 -14.11 0.79
N ARG A 69 -28.58 -14.47 2.06
CA ARG A 69 -29.33 -15.70 2.41
C ARG A 69 -30.69 -15.65 1.71
N GLU A 70 -30.90 -16.49 0.69
CA GLU A 70 -32.23 -16.79 0.15
C GLU A 70 -33.15 -17.47 1.21
N GLY A 71 -32.57 -17.82 2.37
CA GLY A 71 -33.23 -18.46 3.51
C GLY A 71 -34.38 -17.68 4.15
N GLY A 72 -34.51 -16.37 3.89
CA GLY A 72 -35.67 -15.60 4.37
C GLY A 72 -37.00 -16.17 3.89
N THR A 73 -37.04 -16.69 2.65
CA THR A 73 -38.26 -17.28 2.07
C THR A 73 -38.59 -18.66 2.65
N VAL A 74 -37.57 -19.47 2.95
CA VAL A 74 -37.72 -20.83 3.49
C VAL A 74 -38.13 -20.78 4.96
N GLU A 75 -37.46 -19.97 5.79
CA GLU A 75 -37.85 -19.78 7.18
C GLU A 75 -39.25 -19.17 7.32
N GLN A 76 -39.59 -18.22 6.45
CA GLN A 76 -40.93 -17.63 6.42
C GLN A 76 -41.99 -18.65 6.03
N SER A 77 -41.74 -19.47 5.01
CA SER A 77 -42.66 -20.56 4.62
C SER A 77 -42.83 -21.59 5.73
N ARG A 78 -41.74 -21.91 6.45
CA ARG A 78 -41.78 -22.78 7.64
C ARG A 78 -42.63 -22.19 8.75
N LEU A 79 -42.42 -20.92 9.09
CA LEU A 79 -43.19 -20.22 10.12
C LEU A 79 -44.69 -20.26 9.80
N GLU A 80 -45.07 -19.89 8.57
CA GLU A 80 -46.46 -19.91 8.11
C GLU A 80 -47.08 -21.31 8.21
N GLY A 81 -46.30 -22.33 7.83
CA GLY A 81 -46.72 -23.71 7.91
C GLY A 81 -46.90 -24.24 9.33
N VAL A 82 -45.98 -23.92 10.24
CA VAL A 82 -46.07 -24.29 11.67
C VAL A 82 -47.25 -23.60 12.34
N HIS A 83 -47.46 -22.31 12.06
CA HIS A 83 -48.61 -21.56 12.57
C HIS A 83 -49.94 -22.15 12.09
N LYS A 84 -50.00 -22.58 10.82
CA LYS A 84 -51.17 -23.25 10.27
C LYS A 84 -51.45 -24.57 10.99
N VAL A 85 -50.43 -25.41 11.19
CA VAL A 85 -50.58 -26.68 11.91
C VAL A 85 -50.99 -26.45 13.37
N HIS A 86 -50.44 -25.42 14.02
CA HIS A 86 -50.85 -25.00 15.36
C HIS A 86 -52.33 -24.61 15.43
N ALA A 87 -52.80 -23.73 14.54
CA ALA A 87 -54.20 -23.33 14.51
C ALA A 87 -55.14 -24.51 14.21
N ASP A 88 -54.73 -25.40 13.31
CA ASP A 88 -55.53 -26.56 12.92
C ASP A 88 -55.62 -27.61 14.05
N ILE A 89 -54.53 -27.86 14.80
CA ILE A 89 -54.52 -28.82 15.91
C ILE A 89 -55.26 -28.29 17.15
N GLU A 90 -55.15 -26.99 17.44
CA GLU A 90 -55.91 -26.34 18.51
C GLU A 90 -57.42 -26.43 18.21
N LYS A 91 -57.81 -26.07 16.99
CA LYS A 91 -59.20 -26.18 16.55
C LYS A 91 -59.71 -27.61 16.62
N LEU A 92 -58.86 -28.59 16.30
CA LEU A 92 -59.21 -30.00 16.45
C LEU A 92 -59.46 -30.36 17.92
N ALA A 93 -58.57 -29.96 18.83
CA ALA A 93 -58.72 -30.23 20.26
C ALA A 93 -60.03 -29.66 20.83
N LEU A 94 -60.34 -28.41 20.51
CA LEU A 94 -61.58 -27.75 20.91
C LEU A 94 -62.83 -28.42 20.31
N GLN A 95 -62.76 -28.85 19.04
CA GLN A 95 -63.88 -29.56 18.39
C GLN A 95 -64.15 -30.92 19.04
N GLN A 96 -63.10 -31.68 19.35
CA GLN A 96 -63.25 -32.95 20.04
C GLN A 96 -63.82 -32.77 21.44
N LEU A 97 -63.36 -31.74 22.17
CA LEU A 97 -63.87 -31.42 23.50
C LEU A 97 -65.36 -31.07 23.47
N ALA A 98 -65.81 -30.23 22.54
CA ALA A 98 -67.22 -29.89 22.37
C ALA A 98 -68.09 -31.12 22.00
N GLU A 99 -67.57 -32.05 21.19
CA GLU A 99 -68.27 -33.31 20.89
C GLU A 99 -68.42 -34.22 22.13
N LEU A 100 -67.52 -34.12 23.12
CA LEU A 100 -67.61 -34.87 24.39
C LEU A 100 -68.60 -34.24 25.35
N GLU A 101 -68.63 -32.91 25.44
CA GLU A 101 -69.62 -32.17 26.22
C GLU A 101 -71.04 -32.45 25.71
N ALA A 102 -71.24 -32.46 24.40
CA ALA A 102 -72.53 -32.79 23.79
C ALA A 102 -72.99 -34.23 24.13
N ARG A 103 -72.06 -35.11 24.51
CA ARG A 103 -72.32 -36.48 24.97
C ARG A 103 -72.33 -36.61 26.50
N ASN A 104 -72.14 -35.51 27.23
CA ASN A 104 -72.06 -35.44 28.69
C ASN A 104 -70.90 -36.28 29.28
N LEU A 105 -69.79 -36.38 28.53
CA LEU A 105 -68.63 -37.20 28.87
C LEU A 105 -67.38 -36.37 29.20
N SER A 106 -67.46 -35.03 29.19
CA SER A 106 -66.32 -34.12 29.36
C SER A 106 -65.62 -34.19 30.72
N ASP A 107 -66.29 -34.70 31.75
CA ASP A 107 -65.76 -34.83 33.14
C ASP A 107 -65.32 -36.26 33.50
N TYR A 108 -65.39 -37.21 32.56
CA TYR A 108 -64.93 -38.59 32.78
C TYR A 108 -63.48 -38.77 32.30
N ASN A 109 -62.73 -39.61 33.00
CA ASN A 109 -61.36 -39.98 32.63
C ASN A 109 -61.42 -40.98 31.45
N LEU A 110 -61.69 -40.44 30.27
CA LEU A 110 -61.92 -41.19 29.03
C LEU A 110 -60.59 -41.72 28.50
N SER A 111 -60.59 -42.98 28.07
CA SER A 111 -59.43 -43.60 27.43
C SER A 111 -59.39 -43.28 25.94
N ARG A 112 -58.25 -43.53 25.30
CA ARG A 112 -58.02 -43.37 23.86
C ARG A 112 -59.12 -43.99 22.97
N ASP A 113 -59.73 -45.08 23.44
CA ASP A 113 -60.79 -45.81 22.73
C ASP A 113 -62.16 -45.14 22.87
N ASP A 114 -62.42 -44.38 23.95
CA ASP A 114 -63.68 -43.67 24.19
C ASP A 114 -63.84 -42.44 23.29
N PHE A 115 -62.73 -41.87 22.81
CA PHE A 115 -62.70 -40.77 21.83
C PHE A 115 -62.85 -41.25 20.38
N GLY A 116 -62.84 -42.57 20.15
CA GLY A 116 -62.89 -43.19 18.82
C GLY A 116 -61.68 -42.90 17.92
N LEU A 117 -60.56 -42.44 18.48
CA LEU A 117 -59.34 -42.22 17.71
C LEU A 117 -58.88 -43.53 17.08
N THR A 118 -59.02 -43.65 15.75
CA THR A 118 -58.60 -44.87 15.04
C THR A 118 -57.07 -45.02 15.10
N ASN A 119 -56.57 -46.25 15.00
CA ASN A 119 -55.12 -46.50 14.92
C ASN A 119 -54.44 -45.65 13.83
N THR A 120 -55.14 -45.40 12.72
CA THR A 120 -54.70 -44.50 11.64
C THR A 120 -54.54 -43.05 12.12
N THR A 121 -55.50 -42.55 12.90
CA THR A 121 -55.50 -41.18 13.44
C THR A 121 -54.33 -40.97 14.41
N LEU A 122 -54.06 -41.96 15.25
CA LEU A 122 -52.95 -41.94 16.20
C LEU A 122 -51.59 -42.03 15.52
N SER A 123 -51.48 -42.84 14.47
CA SER A 123 -50.26 -42.87 13.65
C SER A 123 -49.96 -41.49 13.05
N LEU A 124 -50.98 -40.79 12.54
CA LEU A 124 -50.81 -39.45 11.97
C LEU A 124 -50.41 -38.41 13.01
N LEU A 125 -51.02 -38.44 14.20
CA LEU A 125 -50.64 -37.56 15.32
C LEU A 125 -49.18 -37.80 15.75
N ASN A 126 -48.74 -39.05 15.81
CA ASN A 126 -47.34 -39.38 16.10
C ASN A 126 -46.39 -38.89 15.00
N THR A 127 -46.79 -38.97 13.73
CA THR A 127 -46.01 -38.37 12.64
C THR A 127 -45.83 -36.87 12.87
N VAL A 128 -46.91 -36.12 13.12
CA VAL A 128 -46.81 -34.68 13.40
C VAL A 128 -45.92 -34.39 14.60
N LEU A 129 -46.01 -35.19 15.68
CA LEU A 129 -45.17 -35.03 16.86
C LEU A 129 -43.68 -35.24 16.56
N THR A 130 -43.34 -36.25 15.75
CA THR A 130 -41.97 -36.47 15.25
C THR A 130 -41.49 -35.28 14.42
N GLU A 131 -42.30 -34.77 13.50
CA GLU A 131 -41.93 -33.63 12.66
C GLU A 131 -41.69 -32.35 13.50
N MET A 132 -42.49 -32.13 14.56
CA MET A 132 -42.25 -31.01 15.49
C MET A 132 -40.92 -31.16 16.22
N GLY A 133 -40.56 -32.37 16.65
CA GLY A 133 -39.25 -32.64 17.27
C GLY A 133 -38.08 -32.36 16.34
N SER A 134 -38.19 -32.77 15.07
CA SER A 134 -37.21 -32.46 14.02
C SER A 134 -37.07 -30.96 13.80
N LEU A 135 -38.19 -30.23 13.71
CA LEU A 135 -38.22 -28.78 13.59
C LEU A 135 -37.50 -28.08 14.75
N LEU A 136 -37.74 -28.48 16.00
CA LEU A 136 -37.06 -27.89 17.17
C LEU A 136 -35.54 -28.12 17.11
N THR A 137 -35.11 -29.30 16.65
CA THR A 137 -33.68 -29.62 16.46
C THR A 137 -33.04 -28.73 15.39
N GLU A 138 -33.74 -28.52 14.27
CA GLU A 138 -33.26 -27.64 13.19
C GLU A 138 -33.23 -26.15 13.60
N ILE A 139 -34.20 -25.69 14.39
CA ILE A 139 -34.19 -24.34 14.97
C ILE A 139 -32.92 -24.12 15.80
N ASN A 140 -32.56 -25.09 16.64
CA ASN A 140 -31.34 -25.02 17.46
C ASN A 140 -30.07 -25.02 16.59
N ALA A 141 -30.00 -25.87 15.57
CA ALA A 141 -28.87 -25.89 14.64
C ALA A 141 -28.72 -24.56 13.89
N SER A 142 -29.84 -23.97 13.45
CA SER A 142 -29.84 -22.67 12.76
C SER A 142 -29.46 -21.51 13.70
N HIS A 143 -29.86 -21.55 14.97
CA HIS A 143 -29.43 -20.60 15.99
C HIS A 143 -27.91 -20.63 16.18
N ILE A 144 -27.31 -21.82 16.37
CA ILE A 144 -25.86 -22.00 16.51
C ILE A 144 -25.12 -21.46 15.27
N ALA A 145 -25.65 -21.73 14.07
CA ALA A 145 -25.05 -21.25 12.84
C ALA A 145 -25.03 -19.71 12.74
N ASP A 146 -26.09 -19.04 13.19
CA ASP A 146 -26.14 -17.57 13.19
C ASP A 146 -25.18 -16.97 14.24
N GLU A 147 -25.05 -17.60 15.42
CA GLU A 147 -24.06 -17.17 16.42
C GLU A 147 -22.63 -17.32 15.91
N GLN A 148 -22.33 -18.41 15.22
CA GLN A 148 -21.00 -18.62 14.63
C GLN A 148 -20.69 -17.57 13.55
N LEU A 149 -21.66 -17.23 12.70
CA LEU A 149 -21.47 -16.18 11.69
C LEU A 149 -21.15 -14.82 12.32
N LEU A 150 -21.79 -14.48 13.44
CA LEU A 150 -21.47 -13.26 14.18
C LEU A 150 -20.06 -13.32 14.79
N LEU A 151 -19.64 -14.48 15.31
CA LEU A 151 -18.27 -14.64 15.83
C LEU A 151 -17.22 -14.51 14.72
N ASP A 152 -17.42 -15.16 13.58
CA ASP A 152 -16.51 -15.13 12.44
C ASP A 152 -16.35 -13.70 11.89
N LEU A 153 -17.45 -12.95 11.79
CA LEU A 153 -17.40 -11.57 11.32
C LEU A 153 -16.79 -10.62 12.37
N ALA A 154 -17.00 -10.89 13.67
CA ALA A 154 -16.35 -10.17 14.75
C ALA A 154 -14.82 -10.36 14.72
N GLU A 155 -14.33 -11.55 14.33
CA GLU A 155 -12.91 -11.82 14.12
C GLU A 155 -12.33 -10.99 12.96
N GLY A 156 -13.14 -10.63 11.96
CA GLY A 156 -12.75 -9.71 10.90
C GLY A 156 -12.23 -8.35 11.41
N PHE A 157 -12.83 -7.80 12.47
CA PHE A 157 -12.35 -6.57 13.12
C PHE A 157 -10.99 -6.78 13.81
N VAL A 158 -10.76 -7.96 14.39
CA VAL A 158 -9.46 -8.33 14.97
C VAL A 158 -8.40 -8.41 13.87
N GLN A 159 -8.74 -9.02 12.73
CA GLN A 159 -7.82 -9.13 11.60
C GLN A 159 -7.44 -7.76 11.03
N CYS A 160 -8.37 -6.80 10.94
CA CYS A 160 -8.05 -5.42 10.56
C CYS A 160 -6.93 -4.84 11.45
N ASN A 161 -6.97 -5.11 12.76
CA ASN A 161 -5.97 -4.63 13.72
C ASN A 161 -4.63 -5.39 13.64
N VAL A 162 -4.67 -6.70 13.37
CA VAL A 162 -3.45 -7.48 13.11
C VAL A 162 -2.73 -6.92 11.89
N ASP A 163 -3.44 -6.70 10.80
CA ASP A 163 -2.90 -6.13 9.57
C ASP A 163 -2.33 -4.71 9.80
N LEU A 164 -3.02 -3.88 10.59
CA LEU A 164 -2.50 -2.58 11.01
C LEU A 164 -1.16 -2.72 11.74
N SER A 165 -1.05 -3.63 12.71
CA SER A 165 0.17 -3.82 13.49
C SER A 165 1.38 -4.22 12.65
N VAL A 166 1.18 -5.10 11.67
CA VAL A 166 2.22 -5.53 10.72
C VAL A 166 2.69 -4.34 9.88
N ARG A 167 1.75 -3.57 9.34
CA ARG A 167 2.04 -2.38 8.54
C ARG A 167 2.74 -1.27 9.35
N GLN A 168 2.35 -1.08 10.61
CA GLN A 168 3.01 -0.14 11.52
C GLN A 168 4.44 -0.56 11.85
N ALA A 169 4.72 -1.86 12.01
CA ALA A 169 6.09 -2.35 12.20
C ALA A 169 7.00 -2.03 10.99
N MET A 170 6.47 -2.14 9.76
CA MET A 170 7.20 -1.73 8.56
C MET A 170 7.47 -0.21 8.54
N SER A 171 6.47 0.58 8.97
CA SER A 171 6.60 2.04 9.08
C SER A 171 7.67 2.45 10.10
N GLN A 172 7.84 1.71 11.21
CA GLN A 172 8.92 1.94 12.19
C GLN A 172 10.31 1.71 11.60
N ASN A 173 10.48 0.69 10.75
CA ASN A 173 11.75 0.46 10.06
C ASN A 173 12.08 1.61 9.10
N LEU A 174 11.09 2.12 8.36
CA LEU A 174 11.27 3.27 7.47
C LEU A 174 11.62 4.55 8.24
N SER A 175 10.99 4.78 9.41
CA SER A 175 11.37 5.88 10.29
C SER A 175 12.84 5.83 10.72
N SER A 176 13.39 4.64 11.00
CA SER A 176 14.82 4.48 11.29
C SER A 176 15.69 4.85 10.09
N ILE A 177 15.30 4.43 8.87
CA ILE A 177 16.02 4.72 7.64
C ILE A 177 16.04 6.23 7.35
N VAL A 178 14.93 6.92 7.60
CA VAL A 178 14.84 8.39 7.50
C VAL A 178 15.82 9.05 8.46
N ASN A 179 15.87 8.62 9.72
CA ASN A 179 16.80 9.17 10.71
C ASN A 179 18.27 8.96 10.29
N ASP A 180 18.61 7.78 9.78
CA ASP A 180 19.96 7.48 9.30
C ASP A 180 20.35 8.36 8.11
N SER A 181 19.40 8.59 7.19
CA SER A 181 19.60 9.43 6.01
C SER A 181 19.73 10.91 6.38
N SER A 182 18.95 11.38 7.36
CA SER A 182 19.03 12.73 7.91
C SER A 182 20.41 12.96 8.54
N ASN A 183 20.87 12.03 9.37
CA ASN A 183 22.20 12.10 9.98
C ASN A 183 23.33 12.09 8.94
N ALA A 184 23.22 11.28 7.89
CA ALA A 184 24.20 11.22 6.80
C ALA A 184 24.25 12.54 6.02
N HIS A 185 23.09 13.13 5.72
CA HIS A 185 22.98 14.43 5.09
C HIS A 185 23.57 15.55 5.97
N ASP A 186 23.20 15.61 7.25
CA ASP A 186 23.72 16.58 8.22
C ASP A 186 25.24 16.51 8.36
N THR A 187 25.79 15.29 8.42
CA THR A 187 27.24 15.05 8.49
C THR A 187 27.94 15.51 7.21
N CYS A 188 27.35 15.21 6.05
CA CYS A 188 27.88 15.64 4.77
C CYS A 188 27.95 17.16 4.67
N ARG A 189 26.85 17.85 4.98
CA ARG A 189 26.76 19.33 4.94
C ARG A 189 27.70 19.99 5.94
N SER A 190 27.91 19.39 7.12
CA SER A 190 28.89 19.88 8.09
C SER A 190 30.33 19.79 7.56
N THR A 191 30.65 18.74 6.81
CA THR A 191 31.96 18.57 6.15
C THR A 191 32.15 19.55 4.99
N GLU A 192 31.08 19.79 4.21
CA GLU A 192 31.04 20.77 3.12
C GLU A 192 31.44 22.17 3.62
N GLN A 193 30.98 22.58 4.81
CA GLN A 193 31.39 23.85 5.41
C GLN A 193 32.90 23.95 5.66
N THR A 194 33.50 22.85 6.11
CA THR A 194 34.95 22.81 6.37
C THR A 194 35.72 22.99 5.06
N LEU A 195 35.31 22.27 4.01
CA LEU A 195 35.90 22.39 2.67
C LEU A 195 35.67 23.79 2.07
N ALA A 196 34.51 24.41 2.32
CA ALA A 196 34.24 25.77 1.88
C ALA A 196 35.17 26.79 2.56
N ALA A 197 35.43 26.64 3.86
CA ALA A 197 36.36 27.48 4.60
C ALA A 197 37.82 27.29 4.14
N GLU A 198 38.22 26.06 3.83
CA GLU A 198 39.52 25.74 3.25
C GLU A 198 39.70 26.37 1.86
N ASN A 199 38.68 26.25 1.00
CA ASN A 199 38.69 26.88 -0.33
C ASN A 199 38.76 28.41 -0.25
N ALA A 200 37.98 29.03 0.64
CA ALA A 200 38.03 30.47 0.87
C ALA A 200 39.42 30.93 1.34
N SER A 201 40.07 30.15 2.21
CA SER A 201 41.42 30.42 2.69
C SER A 201 42.47 30.28 1.58
N ALA A 202 42.37 29.24 0.74
CA ALA A 202 43.24 29.03 -0.41
C ALA A 202 43.08 30.14 -1.46
N TRP A 203 41.85 30.57 -1.72
CA TRP A 203 41.55 31.72 -2.57
C TRP A 203 42.17 33.01 -2.03
N ALA A 204 42.00 33.30 -0.74
CA ALA A 204 42.58 34.49 -0.11
C ALA A 204 44.11 34.52 -0.22
N ALA A 205 44.77 33.37 -0.07
CA ALA A 205 46.22 33.25 -0.23
C ALA A 205 46.66 33.49 -1.69
N TYR A 206 46.00 32.85 -2.65
CA TYR A 206 46.30 33.00 -4.09
C TYR A 206 46.04 34.43 -4.58
N HIS A 207 44.83 34.95 -4.31
CA HIS A 207 44.43 36.30 -4.69
C HIS A 207 45.27 37.36 -3.96
N GLY A 208 45.54 37.17 -2.67
CA GLY A 208 46.39 38.05 -1.87
C GLY A 208 47.80 38.15 -2.43
N TYR A 209 48.45 37.01 -2.71
CA TYR A 209 49.80 36.98 -3.28
C TYR A 209 49.84 37.59 -4.70
N GLY A 210 48.83 37.32 -5.53
CA GLY A 210 48.70 37.95 -6.85
C GLY A 210 48.53 39.48 -6.77
N SER A 211 47.76 39.97 -5.80
CA SER A 211 47.49 41.40 -5.60
C SER A 211 48.72 42.21 -5.15
N GLN A 212 49.72 41.57 -4.54
CA GLN A 212 51.00 42.20 -4.14
C GLN A 212 51.88 42.62 -5.34
N SER A 213 51.52 42.23 -6.56
CA SER A 213 52.23 42.60 -7.80
C SER A 213 51.72 43.88 -8.48
N GLN A 214 50.79 44.61 -7.85
CA GLN A 214 50.27 45.88 -8.35
C GLN A 214 51.26 47.04 -8.13
N PRO A 215 51.39 48.01 -9.06
CA PRO A 215 52.25 49.17 -8.86
C PRO A 215 51.80 49.98 -7.63
N GLY A 216 52.62 50.01 -6.57
CA GLY A 216 52.38 50.83 -5.37
C GLY A 216 51.94 50.08 -4.11
N SER A 217 51.74 48.75 -4.15
CA SER A 217 51.68 47.90 -2.94
C SER A 217 53.04 47.22 -2.75
N GLU A 218 53.63 47.25 -1.55
CA GLU A 218 54.88 46.55 -1.21
C GLU A 218 54.88 45.09 -1.71
N SER A 219 55.89 44.51 -2.37
CA SER A 219 57.24 44.95 -2.74
C SER A 219 57.79 44.07 -3.87
N LEU A 220 58.05 44.62 -5.06
CA LEU A 220 59.19 44.09 -5.83
C LEU A 220 60.39 44.16 -4.88
N PRO A 221 61.19 43.08 -4.74
CA PRO A 221 62.37 43.11 -3.91
C PRO A 221 63.19 44.39 -4.16
N GLN A 222 63.68 45.03 -3.10
CA GLN A 222 64.28 46.36 -3.22
C GLN A 222 65.45 46.38 -4.21
N ASP A 223 66.20 45.28 -4.29
CA ASP A 223 67.24 45.05 -5.30
C ASP A 223 66.69 45.01 -6.74
N VAL A 224 65.51 44.43 -6.98
CA VAL A 224 64.82 44.50 -8.28
C VAL A 224 64.39 45.94 -8.59
N VAL A 225 63.83 46.65 -7.62
CA VAL A 225 63.39 48.06 -7.79
C VAL A 225 64.60 48.96 -8.08
N ASP A 226 65.63 48.90 -7.23
CA ASP A 226 66.86 49.67 -7.35
C ASP A 226 67.52 49.41 -8.70
N CYS A 227 67.49 48.15 -9.15
CA CYS A 227 68.08 47.81 -10.42
C CYS A 227 67.31 48.36 -11.62
N ILE A 228 65.98 48.21 -11.64
CA ILE A 228 65.13 48.80 -12.68
C ILE A 228 65.31 50.32 -12.73
N GLN A 229 65.36 50.99 -11.57
CA GLN A 229 65.60 52.43 -11.50
C GLN A 229 66.99 52.81 -12.04
N ASN A 230 68.03 52.05 -11.72
CA ASN A 230 69.38 52.27 -12.27
C ASN A 230 69.45 52.07 -13.79
N PHE A 231 68.70 51.10 -14.31
CA PHE A 231 68.55 50.87 -15.75
C PHE A 231 67.85 52.05 -16.44
N LEU A 232 66.79 52.59 -15.84
CA LEU A 232 66.02 53.72 -16.38
C LEU A 232 66.76 55.07 -16.29
N ASN A 233 67.59 55.26 -15.27
CA ASN A 233 68.27 56.53 -14.99
C ASN A 233 69.64 56.69 -15.69
N GLY A 234 70.15 55.65 -16.38
CA GLY A 234 71.52 55.62 -16.92
C GLY A 234 71.63 55.84 -18.43
N TYR A 235 72.06 57.04 -18.85
CA TYR A 235 72.56 57.31 -20.21
C TYR A 235 74.06 57.70 -20.16
N SER A 236 74.94 56.77 -20.56
CA SER A 236 76.36 56.94 -21.00
C SER A 236 77.44 57.34 -19.97
N PRO A 237 78.70 56.82 -20.05
CA PRO A 237 79.33 56.06 -21.15
C PRO A 237 79.37 54.55 -20.95
N GLN A 238 79.35 53.86 -22.10
CA GLN A 238 79.45 52.41 -22.30
C GLN A 238 80.79 51.88 -21.79
N THR A 239 80.91 51.75 -20.48
CA THR A 239 82.01 51.05 -19.82
C THR A 239 81.60 49.59 -19.61
N ASP A 240 82.56 48.67 -19.62
CA ASP A 240 82.32 47.25 -19.30
C ASP A 240 81.62 47.09 -17.93
N ALA A 241 81.88 48.01 -16.98
CA ALA A 241 81.21 48.06 -15.68
C ALA A 241 79.70 48.38 -15.77
N HIS A 242 79.30 49.29 -16.65
CA HIS A 242 77.89 49.60 -16.86
C HIS A 242 77.14 48.44 -17.53
N LEU A 243 77.75 47.82 -18.55
CA LEU A 243 77.19 46.62 -19.18
C LEU A 243 77.01 45.48 -18.15
N GLN A 244 78.01 45.27 -17.29
CA GLN A 244 77.92 44.28 -16.22
C GLN A 244 76.78 44.58 -15.25
N SER A 245 76.55 45.84 -14.87
CA SER A 245 75.42 46.20 -14.00
C SER A 245 74.05 45.89 -14.61
N MET A 246 73.90 46.01 -15.94
CA MET A 246 72.67 45.62 -16.63
C MET A 246 72.49 44.10 -16.70
N ILE A 247 73.59 43.34 -16.87
CA ILE A 247 73.58 41.87 -16.84
C ILE A 247 73.16 41.38 -15.44
N ASP A 248 73.75 41.96 -14.39
CA ASP A 248 73.41 41.65 -13.00
C ASP A 248 71.93 41.98 -12.74
N CYS A 249 71.42 43.08 -13.31
CA CYS A 249 70.01 43.44 -13.25
C CYS A 249 69.07 42.40 -13.83
N ALA A 250 69.37 41.96 -15.05
CA ALA A 250 68.58 40.97 -15.75
C ALA A 250 68.56 39.65 -14.97
N ALA A 251 69.68 39.27 -14.34
CA ALA A 251 69.76 38.09 -13.49
C ALA A 251 68.87 38.23 -12.23
N THR A 252 68.86 39.38 -11.58
CA THR A 252 67.99 39.65 -10.41
C THR A 252 66.51 39.56 -10.78
N ILE A 253 66.10 40.19 -11.90
CA ILE A 253 64.72 40.14 -12.41
C ILE A 253 64.33 38.70 -12.77
N GLN A 254 65.21 37.97 -13.44
CA GLN A 254 64.98 36.57 -13.82
C GLN A 254 64.77 35.69 -12.60
N SER A 255 65.63 35.81 -11.58
CA SER A 255 65.53 35.05 -10.33
C SER A 255 64.22 35.35 -9.62
N TRP A 256 63.86 36.63 -9.47
CA TRP A 256 62.60 37.02 -8.84
C TRP A 256 61.38 36.49 -9.60
N THR A 257 61.36 36.62 -10.93
CA THR A 257 60.25 36.17 -11.78
C THR A 257 60.07 34.65 -11.69
N ALA A 258 61.16 33.89 -11.63
CA ALA A 258 61.13 32.45 -11.44
C ALA A 258 60.48 32.08 -10.09
N SER A 259 60.91 32.70 -8.99
CA SER A 259 60.33 32.46 -7.66
C SER A 259 58.87 32.91 -7.56
N PHE A 260 58.53 34.08 -8.11
CA PHE A 260 57.17 34.59 -8.12
C PHE A 260 56.24 33.63 -8.89
N THR A 261 56.64 33.21 -10.09
CA THR A 261 55.87 32.27 -10.92
C THR A 261 55.69 30.92 -10.22
N GLN A 262 56.73 30.40 -9.58
CA GLN A 262 56.67 29.15 -8.83
C GLN A 262 55.67 29.25 -7.66
N ASN A 263 55.74 30.32 -6.87
CA ASN A 263 54.82 30.53 -5.74
C ASN A 263 53.37 30.73 -6.21
N MET A 264 53.15 31.57 -7.24
CA MET A 264 51.82 31.77 -7.82
C MET A 264 51.23 30.45 -8.33
N THR A 265 52.04 29.63 -9.02
CA THR A 265 51.62 28.32 -9.52
C THR A 265 51.22 27.40 -8.36
N GLY A 266 52.04 27.31 -7.31
CA GLY A 266 51.70 26.50 -6.13
C GLY A 266 50.42 26.93 -5.42
N LEU A 267 50.21 28.24 -5.24
CA LEU A 267 48.98 28.78 -4.63
C LEU A 267 47.75 28.56 -5.52
N ARG A 268 47.89 28.74 -6.83
CA ARG A 268 46.85 28.45 -7.83
C ARG A 268 46.44 26.98 -7.78
N ASP A 269 47.40 26.08 -7.78
CA ASP A 269 47.16 24.64 -7.78
C ASP A 269 46.50 24.20 -6.46
N ALA A 270 46.91 24.77 -5.32
CA ALA A 270 46.24 24.57 -4.03
C ALA A 270 44.78 25.06 -4.03
N TYR A 271 44.52 26.25 -4.59
CA TYR A 271 43.16 26.76 -4.75
C TYR A 271 42.30 25.82 -5.61
N PHE A 272 42.76 25.42 -6.79
CA PHE A 272 41.99 24.52 -7.65
C PHE A 272 41.78 23.13 -7.04
N ALA A 273 42.77 22.59 -6.31
CA ALA A 273 42.62 21.33 -5.58
C ALA A 273 41.52 21.44 -4.51
N SER A 274 41.50 22.52 -3.73
CA SER A 274 40.44 22.75 -2.74
C SER A 274 39.06 22.98 -3.37
N LEU A 275 38.99 23.66 -4.52
CA LEU A 275 37.75 23.90 -5.25
C LEU A 275 37.18 22.59 -5.80
N TYR A 276 38.04 21.72 -6.34
CA TYR A 276 37.64 20.40 -6.81
C TYR A 276 37.12 19.52 -5.66
N ALA A 277 37.79 19.54 -4.50
CA ALA A 277 37.34 18.81 -3.31
C ALA A 277 35.97 19.31 -2.83
N LEU A 278 35.77 20.62 -2.76
CA LEU A 278 34.48 21.23 -2.39
C LEU A 278 33.38 20.82 -3.37
N ASN A 279 33.58 21.00 -4.68
CA ASN A 279 32.55 20.71 -5.68
C ASN A 279 32.14 19.23 -5.69
N ASN A 280 33.09 18.30 -5.61
CA ASN A 280 32.76 16.87 -5.56
C ASN A 280 31.97 16.51 -4.30
N HIS A 281 32.38 17.05 -3.15
CA HIS A 281 31.70 16.81 -1.89
C HIS A 281 30.30 17.43 -1.87
N SER A 282 30.11 18.60 -2.52
CA SER A 282 28.80 19.20 -2.70
C SER A 282 27.83 18.30 -3.48
N GLU A 283 28.31 17.60 -4.51
CA GLU A 283 27.51 16.62 -5.26
C GLU A 283 27.15 15.40 -4.39
N ASP A 284 28.08 14.88 -3.59
CA ASP A 284 27.79 13.82 -2.62
C ASP A 284 26.69 14.23 -1.63
N CYS A 285 26.71 15.48 -1.16
CA CYS A 285 25.68 16.00 -0.27
C CYS A 285 24.32 16.18 -0.96
N ARG A 286 24.30 16.52 -2.25
CA ARG A 286 23.05 16.55 -3.06
C ARG A 286 22.42 15.16 -3.20
N VAL A 287 23.24 14.12 -3.36
CA VAL A 287 22.77 12.73 -3.36
C VAL A 287 22.17 12.35 -2.01
N ASN A 288 22.84 12.70 -0.91
CA ASN A 288 22.32 12.45 0.44
C ASN A 288 21.00 13.19 0.71
N GLN A 289 20.86 14.42 0.21
CA GLN A 289 19.62 15.18 0.29
C GLN A 289 18.48 14.45 -0.44
N SER A 290 18.72 14.06 -1.70
CA SER A 290 17.71 13.33 -2.51
C SER A 290 17.32 12.00 -1.88
N THR A 291 18.28 11.32 -1.24
CA THR A 291 18.07 10.05 -0.53
C THR A 291 17.21 10.25 0.72
N LEU A 292 17.50 11.28 1.52
CA LEU A 292 16.70 11.66 2.68
C LEU A 292 15.25 11.98 2.28
N GLU A 293 15.06 12.85 1.29
CA GLU A 293 13.73 13.26 0.83
C GLU A 293 12.95 12.04 0.30
N SER A 294 13.59 11.16 -0.48
CA SER A 294 12.96 9.95 -1.01
C SER A 294 12.57 8.95 0.09
N HIS A 295 13.48 8.66 1.03
CA HIS A 295 13.17 7.78 2.16
C HIS A 295 12.06 8.35 3.05
N PHE A 296 12.01 9.68 3.22
CA PHE A 296 10.90 10.32 3.94
C PHE A 296 9.59 10.12 3.20
N CYS A 297 9.57 10.28 1.88
CA CYS A 297 8.35 10.06 1.10
C CYS A 297 7.88 8.60 1.10
N GLU A 298 8.78 7.63 1.11
CA GLU A 298 8.44 6.21 1.31
C GLU A 298 7.83 5.98 2.71
N TYR A 299 8.40 6.59 3.75
CA TYR A 299 7.86 6.53 5.11
C TYR A 299 6.47 7.17 5.19
N HIS A 300 6.31 8.38 4.64
CA HIS A 300 5.04 9.09 4.55
C HIS A 300 3.98 8.21 3.89
N GLN A 301 4.25 7.74 2.68
CA GLN A 301 3.30 6.94 1.91
C GLN A 301 2.93 5.64 2.65
N GLN A 302 3.91 4.89 3.14
CA GLN A 302 3.64 3.63 3.83
C GLN A 302 2.76 3.86 5.07
N LEU A 303 3.04 4.89 5.88
CA LEU A 303 2.26 5.16 7.08
C LEU A 303 0.84 5.64 6.75
N THR A 304 0.68 6.57 5.80
CA THR A 304 -0.64 7.07 5.38
C THR A 304 -1.49 5.97 4.73
N ASP A 305 -0.91 5.16 3.85
CA ASP A 305 -1.60 4.06 3.17
C ASP A 305 -2.01 2.97 4.17
N SER A 306 -1.18 2.73 5.19
CA SER A 306 -1.50 1.79 6.26
C SER A 306 -2.71 2.21 7.09
N CYS A 307 -2.82 3.50 7.39
CA CYS A 307 -4.00 4.06 8.04
C CYS A 307 -5.23 3.97 7.14
N ALA A 308 -5.14 4.45 5.89
CA ALA A 308 -6.25 4.42 4.94
C ALA A 308 -6.76 2.99 4.65
N ALA A 309 -5.85 2.00 4.57
CA ALA A 309 -6.21 0.60 4.41
C ALA A 309 -6.97 0.07 5.62
N THR A 310 -6.61 0.50 6.83
CA THR A 310 -7.28 0.11 8.08
C THR A 310 -8.66 0.76 8.18
N ASP A 311 -8.80 2.02 7.77
CA ASP A 311 -10.08 2.72 7.68
C ASP A 311 -11.03 1.98 6.72
N SER A 312 -10.52 1.62 5.54
CA SER A 312 -11.27 0.88 4.52
C SER A 312 -11.68 -0.51 5.01
N CYS A 313 -10.78 -1.20 5.72
CA CYS A 313 -11.03 -2.49 6.35
C CYS A 313 -12.21 -2.43 7.32
N PHE A 314 -12.13 -1.53 8.31
CA PHE A 314 -13.17 -1.36 9.32
C PHE A 314 -14.50 -0.92 8.69
N ALA A 315 -14.48 -0.01 7.70
CA ALA A 315 -15.69 0.41 7.02
C ALA A 315 -16.40 -0.77 6.33
N ASN A 316 -15.66 -1.62 5.61
CA ASN A 316 -16.20 -2.77 4.90
C ASN A 316 -16.74 -3.85 5.85
N VAL A 317 -15.98 -4.18 6.90
CA VAL A 317 -16.44 -5.16 7.90
C VAL A 317 -17.64 -4.62 8.67
N ASN A 318 -17.68 -3.32 9.00
CA ASN A 318 -18.79 -2.70 9.70
C ASN A 318 -20.09 -2.63 8.85
N GLU A 319 -19.98 -2.37 7.55
CA GLU A 319 -21.12 -2.44 6.63
C GLU A 319 -21.71 -3.87 6.63
N THR A 320 -20.85 -4.87 6.44
CA THR A 320 -21.25 -6.29 6.48
C THR A 320 -21.83 -6.70 7.84
N TRP A 321 -21.29 -6.17 8.93
CA TRP A 321 -21.73 -6.42 10.31
C TRP A 321 -23.17 -5.98 10.54
N HIS A 322 -23.53 -4.77 10.09
CA HIS A 322 -24.90 -4.28 10.22
C HIS A 322 -25.88 -5.08 9.36
N GLU A 323 -25.50 -5.45 8.13
CA GLU A 323 -26.33 -6.31 7.28
C GLU A 323 -26.56 -7.70 7.91
N LEU A 324 -25.52 -8.27 8.52
CA LEU A 324 -25.62 -9.56 9.22
C LEU A 324 -26.52 -9.47 10.46
N LEU A 325 -26.36 -8.43 11.29
CA LEU A 325 -27.20 -8.21 12.46
C LEU A 325 -28.69 -8.10 12.10
N ASP A 326 -29.02 -7.32 11.07
CA ASP A 326 -30.41 -7.19 10.60
C ASP A 326 -30.98 -8.55 10.13
N SER A 327 -30.17 -9.33 9.40
CA SER A 327 -30.55 -10.67 8.93
C SER A 327 -30.75 -11.65 10.08
N VAL A 328 -29.83 -11.69 11.04
CA VAL A 328 -29.88 -12.58 12.21
C VAL A 328 -31.04 -12.21 13.13
N ALA A 329 -31.29 -10.93 13.37
CA ALA A 329 -32.44 -10.47 14.14
C ALA A 329 -33.76 -10.92 13.50
N ALA A 330 -33.90 -10.79 12.17
CA ALA A 330 -35.08 -11.23 11.45
C ALA A 330 -35.27 -12.76 11.50
N SER A 331 -34.18 -13.53 11.36
CA SER A 331 -34.21 -15.00 11.44
C SER A 331 -34.49 -15.49 12.87
N SER A 332 -33.88 -14.88 13.88
CA SER A 332 -34.10 -15.17 15.30
C SER A 332 -35.57 -14.98 15.68
N ALA A 333 -36.20 -13.87 15.28
CA ALA A 333 -37.62 -13.63 15.54
C ALA A 333 -38.53 -14.70 14.89
N ARG A 334 -38.22 -15.17 13.68
CA ARG A 334 -38.97 -16.25 13.01
C ARG A 334 -38.79 -17.59 13.71
N ARG A 335 -37.58 -17.91 14.16
CA ARG A 335 -37.26 -19.12 14.93
C ARG A 335 -37.99 -19.13 16.27
N GLU A 336 -38.00 -18.01 16.98
CA GLU A 336 -38.70 -17.87 18.26
C GLU A 336 -40.21 -18.16 18.11
N ALA A 337 -40.86 -17.53 17.14
CA ALA A 337 -42.28 -17.77 16.88
C ALA A 337 -42.56 -19.23 16.47
N SER A 338 -41.70 -19.82 15.64
CA SER A 338 -41.81 -21.23 15.23
C SER A 338 -41.63 -22.19 16.41
N TYR A 339 -40.71 -21.90 17.32
CA TYR A 339 -40.42 -22.69 18.52
C TYR A 339 -41.61 -22.69 19.49
N ILE A 340 -42.22 -21.53 19.71
CA ILE A 340 -43.43 -21.37 20.53
C ILE A 340 -44.58 -22.19 19.92
N ALA A 341 -44.84 -22.01 18.62
CA ALA A 341 -45.94 -22.69 17.95
C ALA A 341 -45.75 -24.23 17.92
N ALA A 342 -44.54 -24.72 17.66
CA ALA A 342 -44.23 -26.15 17.68
C ALA A 342 -44.41 -26.75 19.09
N SER A 343 -43.99 -26.04 20.13
CA SER A 343 -44.17 -26.46 21.53
C SER A 343 -45.65 -26.56 21.92
N LYS A 344 -46.49 -25.62 21.47
CA LYS A 344 -47.94 -25.69 21.66
C LYS A 344 -48.58 -26.84 20.88
N VAL A 345 -48.15 -27.09 19.64
CA VAL A 345 -48.61 -28.26 18.86
C VAL A 345 -48.32 -29.56 19.63
N ILE A 346 -47.10 -29.72 20.15
CA ILE A 346 -46.72 -30.89 20.95
C ILE A 346 -47.66 -31.04 22.17
N CYS A 347 -47.95 -29.94 22.88
CA CYS A 347 -48.89 -29.94 24.00
C CYS A 347 -50.28 -30.45 23.60
N TYR A 348 -50.88 -29.88 22.53
CA TYR A 348 -52.20 -30.31 22.07
C TYR A 348 -52.24 -31.77 21.65
N ILE A 349 -51.20 -32.26 20.95
CA ILE A 349 -51.13 -33.67 20.54
C ILE A 349 -51.06 -34.57 21.77
N GLN A 350 -50.25 -34.23 22.77
CA GLN A 350 -50.16 -35.00 24.02
C GLN A 350 -51.50 -35.05 24.77
N VAL A 351 -52.22 -33.92 24.84
CA VAL A 351 -53.56 -33.85 25.44
C VAL A 351 -54.56 -34.71 24.66
N LEU A 352 -54.56 -34.65 23.33
CA LEU A 352 -55.41 -35.47 22.46
C LEU A 352 -55.14 -36.98 22.60
N GLN A 353 -53.92 -37.37 22.93
CA GLN A 353 -53.51 -38.78 23.04
C GLN A 353 -53.74 -39.38 24.44
N SER A 354 -53.84 -38.55 25.48
CA SER A 354 -53.79 -39.02 26.87
C SER A 354 -55.02 -38.65 27.70
N ASN A 355 -55.39 -37.37 27.76
CA ASN A 355 -56.44 -36.87 28.66
C ASN A 355 -57.05 -35.55 28.16
N LEU A 356 -58.02 -35.65 27.25
CA LEU A 356 -58.68 -34.49 26.65
C LEU A 356 -59.72 -33.89 27.60
N THR A 357 -59.34 -32.82 28.32
CA THR A 357 -60.20 -32.09 29.26
C THR A 357 -60.09 -30.57 29.05
N HIS A 358 -61.08 -29.81 29.51
CA HIS A 358 -61.04 -28.34 29.49
C HIS A 358 -59.78 -27.76 30.13
N PRO A 359 -59.39 -28.17 31.36
CA PRO A 359 -58.19 -27.63 31.99
C PRO A 359 -56.92 -27.96 31.21
N ALA A 360 -56.83 -29.14 30.59
CA ALA A 360 -55.65 -29.54 29.82
C ALA A 360 -55.52 -28.75 28.50
N VAL A 361 -56.63 -28.53 27.78
CA VAL A 361 -56.63 -27.72 26.56
C VAL A 361 -56.31 -26.25 26.90
N GLN A 362 -56.90 -25.71 27.96
CA GLN A 362 -56.61 -24.35 28.43
C GLN A 362 -55.14 -24.20 28.83
N ALA A 363 -54.55 -25.21 29.48
CA ALA A 363 -53.12 -25.20 29.82
C ALA A 363 -52.21 -25.13 28.59
N CYS A 364 -52.60 -25.74 27.46
CA CYS A 364 -51.86 -25.61 26.20
C CYS A 364 -52.03 -24.23 25.55
N GLN A 365 -53.22 -23.62 25.65
CA GLN A 365 -53.46 -22.25 25.17
C GLN A 365 -52.60 -21.24 25.91
N ASP A 366 -52.59 -21.34 27.24
CA ASP A 366 -51.89 -20.46 28.16
C ASP A 366 -50.41 -20.84 28.34
N LEU A 367 -49.92 -21.83 27.60
CA LEU A 367 -48.53 -22.28 27.67
C LEU A 367 -47.57 -21.14 27.31
N VAL A 368 -46.77 -20.75 28.30
CA VAL A 368 -45.61 -19.87 28.13
C VAL A 368 -44.41 -20.75 27.86
N VAL A 369 -43.80 -20.59 26.69
CA VAL A 369 -42.65 -21.37 26.23
C VAL A 369 -41.38 -20.57 26.50
N ASP A 370 -40.39 -21.19 27.14
CA ASP A 370 -39.07 -20.58 27.38
C ASP A 370 -38.27 -20.59 26.08
N THR A 371 -37.93 -19.40 25.57
CA THR A 371 -37.15 -19.17 24.35
C THR A 371 -35.73 -18.69 24.64
N SER A 372 -35.35 -18.57 25.92
CA SER A 372 -34.03 -18.06 26.31
C SER A 372 -32.87 -18.91 25.76
N GLY A 373 -33.09 -20.21 25.59
CA GLY A 373 -32.10 -21.14 25.02
C GLY A 373 -31.83 -20.99 23.52
N ILE A 374 -32.58 -20.14 22.81
CA ILE A 374 -32.37 -19.83 21.39
C ILE A 374 -32.24 -18.32 21.13
N ALA A 375 -32.06 -17.54 22.18
CA ALA A 375 -31.78 -16.11 22.08
C ALA A 375 -30.34 -15.90 21.59
N VAL A 376 -30.17 -15.16 20.50
CA VAL A 376 -28.85 -14.87 19.92
C VAL A 376 -28.08 -13.93 20.84
N SER A 377 -26.87 -14.30 21.24
CA SER A 377 -25.95 -13.40 21.93
C SER A 377 -25.10 -12.62 20.92
N GLU A 378 -25.25 -11.30 20.86
CA GLU A 378 -24.41 -10.44 20.01
C GLU A 378 -23.00 -10.29 20.62
N PRO A 379 -21.93 -10.70 19.91
CA PRO A 379 -20.57 -10.44 20.39
C PRO A 379 -20.25 -8.95 20.23
N THR A 380 -19.36 -8.45 21.10
CA THR A 380 -18.87 -7.07 21.00
C THR A 380 -17.67 -7.02 20.03
N PRO A 381 -17.77 -6.33 18.88
CA PRO A 381 -16.65 -6.24 17.95
C PRO A 381 -15.45 -5.51 18.56
N ALA A 382 -14.25 -5.88 18.11
CA ALA A 382 -13.03 -5.19 18.50
C ALA A 382 -13.04 -3.73 17.99
N GLY A 383 -12.61 -2.80 18.85
CA GLY A 383 -12.44 -1.40 18.46
C GLY A 383 -11.30 -1.21 17.45
N LYS A 384 -11.40 -0.14 16.66
CA LYS A 384 -10.36 0.24 15.70
C LYS A 384 -9.06 0.64 16.41
N GLY A 385 -7.95 0.03 15.99
CA GLY A 385 -6.62 0.40 16.43
C GLY A 385 -6.28 1.86 16.10
N ALA A 386 -5.43 2.47 16.93
CA ALA A 386 -4.99 3.83 16.70
C ALA A 386 -4.03 3.90 15.51
N CYS A 387 -4.23 4.90 14.65
CA CYS A 387 -3.30 5.25 13.58
C CYS A 387 -2.84 6.68 13.77
N ASP A 388 -1.54 6.86 14.02
CA ASP A 388 -0.92 8.16 14.21
C ASP A 388 -0.09 8.50 12.97
N THR A 389 -0.57 9.46 12.19
CA THR A 389 0.13 10.00 11.01
C THR A 389 0.86 11.30 11.33
N SER A 390 0.86 11.77 12.58
CA SER A 390 1.54 13.00 12.96
C SER A 390 3.04 13.02 12.63
N PRO A 391 3.80 11.90 12.67
CA PRO A 391 5.22 11.91 12.32
C PRO A 391 5.52 12.22 10.85
N VAL A 392 4.52 12.11 9.97
CA VAL A 392 4.65 12.32 8.52
C VAL A 392 3.68 13.37 8.01
N ALA A 393 3.08 14.14 8.92
CA ALA A 393 2.08 15.15 8.58
C ALA A 393 2.70 16.31 7.79
N GLU A 394 3.94 16.66 8.12
CA GLU A 394 4.76 17.61 7.38
C GLU A 394 5.79 16.82 6.57
N PHE A 395 6.01 17.18 5.31
CA PHE A 395 6.84 16.38 4.41
C PHE A 395 7.71 17.24 3.46
N PRO A 396 8.73 16.65 2.79
CA PRO A 396 9.62 17.36 1.90
C PRO A 396 8.96 18.40 0.99
N CYS A 397 9.62 19.55 0.92
CA CYS A 397 9.26 20.75 0.16
C CYS A 397 8.11 21.58 0.73
N GLU A 398 7.50 21.16 1.84
CA GLU A 398 6.66 22.05 2.64
C GLU A 398 7.53 23.01 3.46
N GLU A 399 7.07 24.24 3.61
CA GLU A 399 7.81 25.31 4.30
C GLU A 399 8.23 24.89 5.72
N SER A 400 7.32 24.25 6.47
CA SER A 400 7.58 23.82 7.84
C SER A 400 8.61 22.67 7.91
N TRP A 401 8.54 21.72 6.98
CA TRP A 401 9.50 20.63 6.89
C TRP A 401 10.89 21.14 6.50
N VAL A 402 10.97 22.00 5.48
CA VAL A 402 12.24 22.61 5.03
C VAL A 402 12.87 23.43 6.15
N GLN A 403 12.06 24.20 6.89
CA GLN A 403 12.51 24.96 8.05
C GLN A 403 13.09 24.03 9.13
N ALA A 404 12.45 22.90 9.41
CA ALA A 404 12.90 21.96 10.42
C ALA A 404 14.15 21.17 10.00
N GLU A 405 14.14 20.62 8.79
CA GLU A 405 15.18 19.69 8.31
C GLU A 405 16.43 20.41 7.79
N TYR A 406 16.28 21.60 7.21
CA TYR A 406 17.39 22.34 6.60
C TYR A 406 17.67 23.67 7.29
N GLU A 407 16.71 24.60 7.28
CA GLU A 407 17.01 26.00 7.64
C GLU A 407 17.37 26.20 9.12
N SER A 408 16.86 25.33 10.00
CA SER A 408 17.18 25.35 11.43
C SER A 408 18.60 24.87 11.73
N LYS A 409 19.25 24.20 10.78
CA LYS A 409 20.54 23.55 11.01
C LYS A 409 21.66 24.59 11.01
N THR A 410 22.66 24.36 11.86
CA THR A 410 23.85 25.23 11.93
C THR A 410 24.61 25.27 10.61
N TRP A 411 24.50 24.19 9.81
CA TRP A 411 25.24 24.10 8.57
C TRP A 411 24.62 24.92 7.42
N TYR A 412 23.35 25.34 7.54
CA TYR A 412 22.57 25.92 6.44
C TYR A 412 23.09 27.28 5.95
N THR A 413 23.40 28.20 6.87
CA THR A 413 23.77 29.59 6.54
C THR A 413 25.17 29.76 5.92
N GLN A 414 26.00 28.72 5.97
CA GLN A 414 27.40 28.79 5.53
C GLN A 414 27.70 27.81 4.38
N SER A 415 26.71 27.07 3.89
CA SER A 415 26.86 26.24 2.68
C SER A 415 26.60 27.08 1.43
N PRO A 416 27.58 27.23 0.51
CA PRO A 416 27.51 28.14 -0.63
C PRO A 416 26.57 27.70 -1.77
N GLN A 417 25.87 26.57 -1.65
CA GLN A 417 25.04 25.98 -2.70
C GLN A 417 23.77 25.32 -2.14
N ILE A 418 22.89 26.11 -1.51
CA ILE A 418 21.50 25.70 -1.37
C ILE A 418 20.75 26.38 -2.51
N LEU A 419 20.59 25.67 -3.62
CA LEU A 419 19.51 25.99 -4.55
C LEU A 419 18.30 25.18 -4.06
N PRO A 420 17.22 25.84 -3.60
CA PRO A 420 15.96 25.20 -3.22
C PRO A 420 15.23 24.49 -4.39
N ASP A 421 15.87 24.36 -5.55
CA ASP A 421 15.20 24.07 -6.83
C ASP A 421 15.15 22.58 -7.20
N THR A 422 15.62 21.67 -6.32
CA THR A 422 15.59 20.21 -6.57
C THR A 422 14.99 19.40 -5.43
N CYS A 423 14.19 20.02 -4.54
CA CYS A 423 13.51 19.29 -3.50
C CYS A 423 12.51 18.29 -4.09
N ILE A 424 12.57 17.03 -3.65
CA ILE A 424 11.70 15.94 -4.07
C ILE A 424 10.47 15.94 -3.16
N SER A 425 9.37 16.52 -3.63
CA SER A 425 8.12 16.51 -2.88
C SER A 425 7.51 15.12 -2.85
N CYS A 426 6.83 14.75 -1.76
CA CYS A 426 6.08 13.50 -1.66
C CYS A 426 4.78 13.49 -2.47
N ALA A 427 4.61 14.43 -3.41
CA ALA A 427 3.41 14.62 -4.19
C ALA A 427 2.86 13.28 -4.68
N ALA A 428 1.64 12.98 -4.23
CA ALA A 428 0.90 11.81 -4.62
C ALA A 428 0.95 11.68 -6.15
N ARG A 429 1.20 10.47 -6.66
CA ARG A 429 0.73 10.14 -8.00
C ARG A 429 -0.77 10.40 -7.97
N THR A 430 -1.22 11.58 -8.40
CA THR A 430 -2.60 11.76 -8.80
C THR A 430 -2.81 10.70 -9.85
N SER A 431 -3.57 9.67 -9.49
CA SER A 431 -4.14 8.74 -10.43
C SER A 431 -5.12 9.56 -11.26
N THR A 432 -4.60 10.36 -12.19
CA THR A 432 -5.34 10.68 -13.40
C THR A 432 -5.60 9.33 -14.02
N THR A 433 -6.85 8.91 -13.98
CA THR A 433 -7.42 7.81 -14.74
C THR A 433 -7.33 8.16 -16.22
N THR A 434 -6.11 8.27 -16.74
CA THR A 434 -5.82 8.21 -18.15
C THR A 434 -5.79 6.73 -18.47
N THR A 435 -6.76 6.30 -19.27
CA THR A 435 -6.88 4.96 -19.83
C THR A 435 -5.49 4.43 -20.18
N ALA A 436 -5.09 3.35 -19.53
CA ALA A 436 -3.74 2.78 -19.64
C ALA A 436 -3.35 2.62 -21.12
N ALA A 437 -2.38 3.41 -21.56
CA ALA A 437 -1.53 2.98 -22.67
C ALA A 437 -0.73 1.77 -22.18
N PRO A 438 -0.50 0.75 -23.02
CA PRO A 438 0.25 -0.42 -22.61
C PRO A 438 1.65 0.01 -22.17
N VAL A 439 2.04 -0.38 -20.96
CA VAL A 439 3.42 -0.26 -20.48
C VAL A 439 4.28 -1.09 -21.43
N ALA A 440 5.04 -0.38 -22.27
CA ALA A 440 6.01 -0.96 -23.17
C ALA A 440 7.20 -1.50 -22.36
N LEU A 441 7.68 -2.69 -22.72
CA LEU A 441 8.74 -3.39 -22.01
C LEU A 441 10.06 -2.85 -22.54
N LEU A 442 10.81 -2.08 -21.74
CA LEU A 442 12.12 -1.54 -22.13
C LEU A 442 13.06 -2.67 -22.62
N ALA A 443 13.52 -2.56 -23.87
CA ALA A 443 14.35 -3.58 -24.54
C ALA A 443 15.84 -3.54 -24.16
N GLY A 444 16.29 -2.54 -23.39
CA GLY A 444 17.66 -2.43 -22.92
C GLY A 444 17.85 -1.19 -22.05
N VAL A 445 18.64 -1.34 -20.98
CA VAL A 445 18.96 -0.27 -20.02
C VAL A 445 20.46 -0.28 -19.75
N GLY A 446 21.13 0.83 -20.07
CA GLY A 446 22.50 1.10 -19.65
C GLY A 446 22.50 2.06 -18.47
N GLN A 447 23.28 1.79 -17.43
CA GLN A 447 23.37 2.65 -16.24
C GLN A 447 24.82 2.99 -15.91
N THR A 448 25.04 4.23 -15.48
CA THR A 448 26.21 4.65 -14.70
C THR A 448 25.73 5.20 -13.35
N HIS A 449 26.63 5.68 -12.48
CA HIS A 449 26.26 6.18 -11.14
C HIS A 449 25.21 7.30 -11.16
N THR A 450 25.10 8.07 -12.24
CA THR A 450 24.26 9.28 -12.32
C THR A 450 23.55 9.47 -13.67
N THR A 451 23.71 8.54 -14.61
CA THR A 451 23.14 8.64 -15.97
C THR A 451 22.52 7.31 -16.40
N LEU A 452 21.34 7.37 -17.01
CA LEU A 452 20.53 6.25 -17.45
C LEU A 452 20.22 6.41 -18.94
N CYS A 453 20.49 5.39 -19.74
CA CYS A 453 20.10 5.34 -21.15
C CYS A 453 19.15 4.17 -21.41
N ALA A 454 18.06 4.42 -22.14
CA ALA A 454 17.01 3.44 -22.41
C ALA A 454 16.53 3.51 -23.87
N LEU A 455 16.11 2.35 -24.39
CA LEU A 455 15.53 2.21 -25.73
C LEU A 455 14.01 2.42 -25.67
N ASP A 456 13.48 3.37 -26.47
CA ASP A 456 12.05 3.61 -26.65
C ASP A 456 11.56 2.86 -27.90
N ASP A 457 10.60 1.95 -27.72
CA ASP A 457 10.03 1.06 -28.73
C ASP A 457 8.83 1.68 -29.49
N GLY A 458 8.43 2.92 -29.17
CA GLY A 458 7.23 3.56 -29.71
C GLY A 458 7.37 4.30 -31.05
N VAL A 459 8.57 4.71 -31.47
CA VAL A 459 8.81 5.37 -32.78
C VAL A 459 10.30 5.27 -33.10
N ALA A 460 10.67 4.77 -34.29
CA ALA A 460 12.04 4.74 -34.86
C ALA A 460 13.16 5.00 -33.82
N SER A 461 13.54 3.93 -33.12
CA SER A 461 14.35 3.84 -31.89
C SER A 461 15.19 5.06 -31.55
N LYS A 462 14.60 5.98 -30.79
CA LYS A 462 15.34 7.06 -30.13
C LYS A 462 15.89 6.52 -28.83
N LEU A 463 17.19 6.23 -28.84
CA LEU A 463 17.95 6.03 -27.61
C LEU A 463 17.85 7.32 -26.79
N LYS A 464 17.23 7.21 -25.61
CA LYS A 464 17.05 8.34 -24.70
C LYS A 464 17.93 8.19 -23.49
N CYS A 465 18.67 9.24 -23.17
CA CYS A 465 19.55 9.27 -22.01
C CYS A 465 19.12 10.41 -21.08
N VAL A 466 19.14 10.16 -19.78
CA VAL A 466 18.81 11.15 -18.76
C VAL A 466 19.82 11.07 -17.63
N GLY A 467 20.17 12.22 -17.05
CA GLY A 467 21.14 12.30 -15.95
C GLY A 467 22.23 13.32 -16.20
N ARG A 468 23.39 13.11 -15.59
CA ARG A 468 24.57 13.97 -15.68
C ARG A 468 25.08 14.07 -17.13
N ASN A 469 25.53 15.26 -17.55
CA ASN A 469 26.05 15.54 -18.90
C ASN A 469 27.35 16.36 -18.94
N ASP A 470 28.13 16.38 -17.85
CA ASP A 470 29.34 17.22 -17.77
C ASP A 470 30.43 16.79 -18.75
N ASP A 471 30.43 15.51 -19.15
CA ASP A 471 31.37 14.91 -20.10
C ASP A 471 30.63 14.38 -21.36
N GLY A 472 29.38 14.82 -21.60
CA GLY A 472 28.56 14.41 -22.75
C GLY A 472 27.80 13.08 -22.60
N GLU A 473 27.58 12.60 -21.38
CA GLU A 473 27.05 11.25 -21.12
C GLU A 473 25.59 11.04 -21.55
N VAL A 474 24.79 12.10 -21.72
CA VAL A 474 23.45 12.01 -22.32
C VAL A 474 23.42 12.33 -23.81
N GLY A 475 24.57 12.59 -24.43
CA GLY A 475 24.71 12.92 -25.86
C GLY A 475 24.78 14.44 -26.11
N ASP A 476 24.27 14.86 -27.27
CA ASP A 476 24.41 16.24 -27.77
C ASP A 476 23.77 17.28 -26.82
N PRO A 477 24.50 18.35 -26.44
CA PRO A 477 23.98 19.39 -25.56
C PRO A 477 22.75 20.15 -26.10
N ASP A 478 22.55 20.20 -27.43
CA ASP A 478 21.42 20.89 -28.06
C ASP A 478 20.13 20.05 -28.09
N SER A 479 20.22 18.75 -27.77
CA SER A 479 19.07 17.84 -27.70
C SER A 479 19.11 17.01 -26.42
N VAL A 480 18.72 17.63 -25.31
CA VAL A 480 18.65 16.98 -23.99
C VAL A 480 17.88 15.65 -24.10
N GLY A 481 18.62 14.56 -23.93
CA GLY A 481 18.13 13.19 -23.90
C GLY A 481 17.84 12.54 -25.23
N HIS A 482 18.45 13.00 -26.33
CA HIS A 482 18.51 12.28 -27.59
C HIS A 482 19.95 12.03 -28.01
N VAL A 483 20.32 10.75 -28.18
CA VAL A 483 21.62 10.37 -28.76
C VAL A 483 21.43 10.06 -30.24
N ASP A 484 22.11 10.80 -31.11
CA ASP A 484 22.07 10.55 -32.56
C ASP A 484 23.06 9.43 -32.94
N LEU A 485 22.55 8.34 -33.52
CA LEU A 485 23.37 7.22 -33.99
C LEU A 485 23.71 7.34 -35.49
N GLY A 486 23.22 8.39 -36.15
CA GLY A 486 23.34 8.61 -37.59
C GLY A 486 22.02 8.32 -38.34
N PRO A 487 21.88 8.84 -39.56
CA PRO A 487 20.63 8.78 -40.31
C PRO A 487 20.22 7.33 -40.63
N GLY A 488 19.04 6.94 -40.12
CA GLY A 488 18.45 5.62 -40.38
C GLY A 488 19.02 4.48 -39.55
N ARG A 489 19.84 4.76 -38.53
CA ARG A 489 20.35 3.77 -37.58
C ARG A 489 19.41 3.58 -36.40
N VAL A 490 19.33 2.34 -35.92
CA VAL A 490 18.49 1.97 -34.77
C VAL A 490 19.33 1.24 -33.73
N ALA A 491 19.39 1.73 -32.50
CA ALA A 491 20.03 0.99 -31.41
C ALA A 491 19.27 -0.30 -31.10
N THR A 492 20.00 -1.41 -31.05
CA THR A 492 19.53 -2.74 -30.65
C THR A 492 19.90 -3.08 -29.20
N SER A 493 20.97 -2.47 -28.68
CA SER A 493 21.36 -2.56 -27.26
C SER A 493 22.16 -1.33 -26.84
N VAL A 494 22.10 -1.00 -25.54
CA VAL A 494 22.93 0.05 -24.92
C VAL A 494 23.50 -0.44 -23.60
N GLU A 495 24.76 -0.14 -23.33
CA GLU A 495 25.45 -0.48 -22.09
C GLU A 495 26.22 0.73 -21.55
N GLY A 496 26.19 0.89 -20.22
CA GLY A 496 26.90 1.95 -19.51
C GLY A 496 28.16 1.41 -18.84
N GLY A 497 29.29 2.07 -19.05
CA GLY A 497 30.56 1.75 -18.42
C GLY A 497 30.75 2.49 -17.10
N ARG A 498 31.47 1.87 -16.14
CA ARG A 498 31.77 2.45 -14.81
C ARG A 498 32.51 3.80 -14.85
N GLY A 499 33.09 4.16 -15.99
CA GLY A 499 33.86 5.39 -16.20
C GLY A 499 33.08 6.53 -16.87
N PHE A 500 31.76 6.60 -16.70
CA PHE A 500 30.89 7.66 -17.27
C PHE A 500 30.90 7.72 -18.80
N HIS A 501 30.77 6.56 -19.45
CA HIS A 501 30.60 6.44 -20.90
C HIS A 501 29.53 5.42 -21.23
N PHE A 502 28.98 5.50 -22.43
CA PHE A 502 28.01 4.55 -22.95
C PHE A 502 28.45 4.04 -24.31
N CYS A 503 28.03 2.82 -24.62
CA CYS A 503 28.15 2.25 -25.95
C CYS A 503 26.81 1.68 -26.39
N ALA A 504 26.42 1.95 -27.63
CA ALA A 504 25.25 1.36 -28.27
C ALA A 504 25.69 0.53 -29.48
N LEU A 505 25.00 -0.60 -29.67
CA LEU A 505 25.10 -1.40 -30.89
C LEU A 505 23.90 -1.06 -31.77
N ASP A 506 24.12 -0.77 -33.04
CA ASP A 506 23.04 -0.49 -33.99
C ASP A 506 22.51 -1.77 -34.68
N ASP A 507 21.56 -1.60 -35.59
CA ASP A 507 20.87 -2.64 -36.33
C ASP A 507 21.71 -3.27 -37.46
N VAL A 508 22.86 -2.68 -37.78
CA VAL A 508 23.84 -3.27 -38.71
C VAL A 508 25.08 -3.83 -38.03
N GLY A 509 25.11 -3.79 -36.68
CA GLY A 509 26.21 -4.31 -35.86
C GLY A 509 27.40 -3.36 -35.73
N GLU A 510 27.22 -2.08 -36.05
CA GLU A 510 28.21 -1.04 -35.74
C GLU A 510 28.02 -0.56 -34.30
N MET A 511 29.14 -0.30 -33.62
CA MET A 511 29.15 0.17 -32.23
C MET A 511 29.52 1.64 -32.19
N LYS A 512 28.74 2.43 -31.46
CA LYS A 512 29.02 3.84 -31.19
C LYS A 512 29.13 4.07 -29.69
N CYS A 513 30.20 4.73 -29.24
CA CYS A 513 30.42 5.05 -27.83
C CYS A 513 30.56 6.56 -27.63
N TRP A 514 30.00 7.08 -26.53
CA TRP A 514 30.03 8.51 -26.16
C TRP A 514 30.16 8.71 -24.64
N GLY A 515 30.38 9.94 -24.21
CA GLY A 515 30.65 10.34 -22.83
C GLY A 515 32.14 10.52 -22.54
N LYS A 516 32.52 10.37 -21.28
CA LYS A 516 33.89 10.59 -20.79
C LYS A 516 34.90 9.71 -21.51
N ASN A 517 36.04 10.27 -21.94
CA ASN A 517 37.12 9.53 -22.61
C ASN A 517 38.54 9.74 -22.04
N THR A 518 38.67 10.25 -20.81
CA THR A 518 39.98 10.63 -20.22
C THR A 518 40.98 9.46 -20.02
N GLN A 519 40.56 8.22 -20.22
CA GLN A 519 41.35 6.98 -20.14
C GLN A 519 41.32 6.17 -21.45
N ALA A 520 40.93 6.77 -22.58
CA ALA A 520 40.73 6.09 -23.87
C ALA A 520 39.63 5.00 -23.87
N GLN A 521 38.68 5.09 -22.94
CA GLN A 521 37.59 4.12 -22.78
C GLN A 521 36.65 4.03 -23.99
N LEU A 522 36.60 5.05 -24.86
CA LEU A 522 35.77 5.04 -26.07
C LEU A 522 36.40 4.28 -27.25
N GLY A 523 37.69 3.94 -27.17
CA GLY A 523 38.37 3.18 -28.23
C GLY A 523 38.58 3.93 -29.55
N LEU A 524 38.46 5.27 -29.56
CA LEU A 524 38.53 6.12 -30.76
C LEU A 524 39.97 6.52 -31.16
N GLY A 525 40.98 6.10 -30.40
CA GLY A 525 42.38 6.44 -30.65
C GLY A 525 42.80 7.82 -30.12
N ASP A 526 41.97 8.46 -29.30
CA ASP A 526 42.26 9.71 -28.58
C ASP A 526 41.72 9.69 -27.13
N LEU A 527 41.90 10.80 -26.39
CA LEU A 527 41.42 10.99 -25.01
C LEU A 527 40.29 12.01 -24.88
N ASN A 528 39.70 12.45 -25.99
CA ASN A 528 38.68 13.49 -26.00
C ASN A 528 37.31 12.88 -25.71
N SER A 529 36.58 13.45 -24.76
CA SER A 529 35.17 13.09 -24.51
C SER A 529 34.33 13.33 -25.77
N LYS A 530 33.15 12.71 -25.82
CA LYS A 530 32.22 12.82 -26.95
C LYS A 530 30.83 13.16 -26.45
N GLY A 531 30.22 14.19 -27.02
CA GLY A 531 28.92 14.73 -26.59
C GLY A 531 29.03 15.96 -25.67
N ASP A 532 30.24 16.46 -25.40
CA ASP A 532 30.48 17.69 -24.64
C ASP A 532 30.55 18.95 -25.52
N GLY A 533 30.67 18.79 -26.85
CA GLY A 533 30.56 19.86 -27.86
C GLY A 533 29.38 19.70 -28.83
N THR A 534 28.93 20.83 -29.41
CA THR A 534 27.85 20.84 -30.43
C THR A 534 28.25 20.05 -31.67
N GLY A 535 27.45 19.04 -32.06
CA GLY A 535 27.69 18.22 -33.25
C GLY A 535 28.73 17.09 -33.08
N GLU A 536 29.07 16.73 -31.84
CA GLU A 536 30.01 15.64 -31.52
C GLU A 536 29.32 14.32 -31.10
N GLY A 537 27.99 14.27 -31.23
CA GLY A 537 27.12 13.15 -30.83
C GLY A 537 27.23 11.90 -31.69
#